data_AF-A0A443J6E1-F1
#
_entry.id   AF-A0A443J6E1-F1
#
_cell.length_a   1.000
_cell.length_b   1.000
_cell.length_c   1.000
_cell.angle_alpha   90.00
_cell.angle_beta   90.00
_cell.angle_gamma   90.00
#
_symmetry.space_group_name_H-M   'P 1'
#
loop_
_entity.id
_entity.type
_entity.pdbx_description
1 polymer ?
#
loop_
_entity_poly.entity_id
_entity_poly.type
_entity_poly.pdbx_seq_one_letter_code
_entity_poly.pdbx_strand_id
1 'polypeptide(L)'
;MFEAIQDDLAEKAQHIAEPWAPTPLRKALTAVRLATAFGTVEALRAAKRSGAMTFLTDIPVEDLNLISEVIRHCFPTGGRALTVPGVSDGAVSKSAEVKFLRNLDEIMDAITPVIALLPVGLRLPVHLQHADIPAFRLPPISADILIAHLHAGQLSELLTDEPALRRALPDDALLARLDSSQALAALRAPDLHTVVKRLLAITTPAAADGPRLEEMTGSGPALTAARRLVDDLLAWKKGQISWQELSRSALFFGPSGTGKT
;
A
#
# COMPACT_ATOMS: atom_id res chain seq x y z
N MET A 1 -48.97 23.24 -22.25
CA MET A 1 -48.66 21.89 -21.68
C MET A 1 -47.31 21.36 -22.18
N PHE A 2 -46.89 21.64 -23.42
CA PHE A 2 -45.52 21.34 -23.89
C PHE A 2 -44.44 22.31 -23.39
N GLU A 3 -44.75 23.60 -23.17
CA GLU A 3 -43.79 24.56 -22.60
C GLU A 3 -43.46 24.30 -21.11
N ALA A 4 -44.43 23.83 -20.32
CA ALA A 4 -44.21 23.49 -18.91
C ALA A 4 -43.30 22.27 -18.70
N ILE A 5 -43.16 21.41 -19.73
CA ILE A 5 -42.22 20.29 -19.71
C ILE A 5 -40.82 20.76 -20.11
N GLN A 6 -40.70 21.81 -20.95
CA GLN A 6 -39.39 22.39 -21.30
C GLN A 6 -38.81 23.23 -20.16
N ASP A 7 -39.63 23.96 -19.40
CA ASP A 7 -39.16 24.69 -18.22
C ASP A 7 -38.73 23.75 -17.07
N ASP A 8 -39.44 22.63 -16.83
CA ASP A 8 -39.01 21.62 -15.84
C ASP A 8 -37.70 20.91 -16.27
N LEU A 9 -37.43 20.82 -17.57
CA LEU A 9 -36.15 20.31 -18.09
C LEU A 9 -35.04 21.37 -18.06
N ALA A 10 -35.36 22.66 -18.19
CA ALA A 10 -34.40 23.76 -18.06
C ALA A 10 -34.00 24.01 -16.59
N GLU A 11 -34.93 23.89 -15.65
CA GLU A 11 -34.65 23.94 -14.21
C GLU A 11 -33.91 22.69 -13.72
N LYS A 12 -34.23 21.49 -14.25
CA LYS A 12 -33.42 20.28 -14.00
C LYS A 12 -32.04 20.31 -14.66
N ALA A 13 -31.85 21.06 -15.74
CA ALA A 13 -30.54 21.27 -16.37
C ALA A 13 -29.66 22.28 -15.61
N GLN A 14 -30.19 23.01 -14.63
CA GLN A 14 -29.41 23.91 -13.76
C GLN A 14 -28.96 23.25 -12.44
N HIS A 15 -29.36 22.00 -12.19
CA HIS A 15 -28.69 21.09 -11.27
C HIS A 15 -27.81 20.09 -12.04
N ILE A 16 -27.02 20.57 -13.00
CA ILE A 16 -25.77 19.89 -13.30
C ILE A 16 -24.90 20.12 -12.07
N ALA A 17 -24.93 19.14 -11.16
CA ALA A 17 -24.00 19.06 -10.06
C ALA A 17 -22.61 19.42 -10.59
N GLU A 18 -21.93 20.37 -9.93
CA GLU A 18 -20.54 20.70 -10.21
C GLU A 18 -19.79 19.40 -10.55
N PRO A 19 -19.00 19.36 -11.65
CA PRO A 19 -18.34 18.13 -12.06
C PRO A 19 -17.56 17.62 -10.85
N TRP A 20 -18.00 16.47 -10.32
CA TRP A 20 -17.37 15.81 -9.18
C TRP A 20 -15.87 15.88 -9.40
N ALA A 21 -15.15 16.66 -8.59
CA ALA A 21 -13.70 16.73 -8.73
C ALA A 21 -13.19 15.29 -8.60
N PRO A 22 -12.65 14.68 -9.67
CA PRO A 22 -12.39 13.26 -9.68
C PRO A 22 -11.46 12.94 -8.51
N THR A 23 -11.89 12.02 -7.64
CA THR A 23 -11.09 11.62 -6.48
C THR A 23 -9.69 11.27 -6.97
N PRO A 24 -8.62 11.92 -6.45
CA PRO A 24 -7.27 11.65 -6.92
C PRO A 24 -6.99 10.14 -6.90
N LEU A 25 -6.53 9.57 -8.03
CA LEU A 25 -6.37 8.11 -8.17
C LEU A 25 -5.59 7.50 -6.99
N ARG A 26 -4.57 8.20 -6.49
CA ARG A 26 -3.77 7.75 -5.33
C ARG A 26 -4.60 7.59 -4.06
N LYS A 27 -5.53 8.53 -3.79
CA LYS A 27 -6.43 8.48 -2.64
C LYS A 27 -7.43 7.34 -2.78
N ALA A 28 -8.00 7.15 -3.97
CA ALA A 28 -8.91 6.05 -4.25
C ALA A 28 -8.21 4.68 -4.12
N LEU A 29 -6.99 4.53 -4.65
CA LEU A 29 -6.20 3.30 -4.47
C LEU A 29 -5.92 3.02 -2.98
N THR A 30 -5.55 4.04 -2.22
CA THR A 30 -5.32 3.93 -0.77
C THR A 30 -6.60 3.56 -0.02
N ALA A 31 -7.75 4.12 -0.41
CA ALA A 31 -9.05 3.79 0.19
C ALA A 31 -9.44 2.33 -0.05
N VAL A 32 -9.23 1.80 -1.27
CA VAL A 32 -9.47 0.39 -1.58
C VAL A 32 -8.53 -0.52 -0.77
N ARG A 33 -7.25 -0.16 -0.65
CA ARG A 33 -6.29 -0.90 0.20
C ARG A 33 -6.73 -0.91 1.68
N LEU A 34 -7.21 0.22 2.20
CA LEU A 34 -7.73 0.30 3.56
C LEU A 34 -8.99 -0.56 3.74
N ALA A 35 -9.93 -0.51 2.80
CA ALA A 35 -11.12 -1.37 2.82
C ALA A 35 -10.74 -2.86 2.84
N THR A 36 -9.74 -3.23 2.03
CA THR A 36 -9.18 -4.58 1.99
C THR A 36 -8.50 -4.95 3.33
N ALA A 37 -7.81 -4.02 3.98
CA ALA A 37 -7.16 -4.24 5.28
C ALA A 37 -8.17 -4.59 6.39
N PHE A 38 -9.31 -3.87 6.44
CA PHE A 38 -10.38 -4.20 7.39
C PHE A 38 -11.12 -5.49 7.02
N GLY A 39 -11.21 -5.81 5.72
CA GLY A 39 -11.75 -7.07 5.18
C GLY A 39 -13.27 -7.24 5.32
N THR A 40 -13.88 -6.71 6.38
CA THR A 40 -15.32 -6.82 6.66
C THR A 40 -15.90 -5.51 7.16
N VAL A 41 -17.20 -5.31 6.92
CA VAL A 41 -17.93 -4.15 7.46
C VAL A 41 -18.02 -4.24 8.98
N GLU A 42 -18.03 -5.44 9.53
CA GLU A 42 -18.06 -5.71 10.97
C GLU A 42 -16.78 -5.25 11.66
N ALA A 43 -15.61 -5.58 11.10
CA ALA A 43 -14.32 -5.08 11.60
C ALA A 43 -14.24 -3.56 11.51
N LEU A 44 -14.71 -2.99 10.39
CA LEU A 44 -14.82 -1.55 10.22
C LEU A 44 -15.74 -0.91 11.26
N ARG A 45 -16.90 -1.51 11.57
CA ARG A 45 -17.82 -1.04 12.61
C ARG A 45 -17.23 -1.24 14.02
N ALA A 46 -16.44 -2.29 14.26
CA ALA A 46 -15.78 -2.53 15.53
C ALA A 46 -14.74 -1.44 15.83
N ALA A 47 -13.90 -1.08 14.86
CA ALA A 47 -12.96 0.05 14.93
C ALA A 47 -13.65 1.41 15.18
N LYS A 48 -14.98 1.46 14.98
CA LYS A 48 -15.79 2.66 15.17
C LYS A 48 -16.40 2.80 16.57
N ARG A 49 -16.41 1.74 17.39
CA ARG A 49 -17.07 1.71 18.70
C ARG A 49 -16.32 2.54 19.73
N SER A 50 -17.02 3.14 20.69
CA SER A 50 -16.39 3.84 21.82
C SER A 50 -15.40 2.93 22.53
N GLY A 51 -14.21 3.46 22.85
CA GLY A 51 -13.13 2.72 23.49
C GLY A 51 -12.39 1.75 22.56
N ALA A 52 -12.78 1.65 21.28
CA ALA A 52 -12.05 0.81 20.34
C ALA A 52 -10.68 1.41 20.05
N MET A 53 -9.63 0.61 20.19
CA MET A 53 -8.30 0.92 19.71
C MET A 53 -8.00 0.04 18.50
N THR A 54 -7.41 0.61 17.45
CA THR A 54 -7.07 -0.14 16.24
C THR A 54 -5.74 0.34 15.67
N PHE A 55 -4.87 -0.61 15.34
CA PHE A 55 -3.57 -0.34 14.73
C PHE A 55 -3.59 -0.65 13.24
N LEU A 56 -3.08 0.28 12.43
CA LEU A 56 -2.71 0.00 11.04
C LEU A 56 -1.18 -0.10 10.98
N THR A 57 -0.67 -1.28 10.63
CA THR A 57 0.75 -1.62 10.79
C THR A 57 1.50 -1.73 9.47
N ASP A 58 2.83 -1.73 9.58
CA ASP A 58 3.77 -1.87 8.47
C ASP A 58 3.59 -0.79 7.38
N ILE A 59 3.31 0.44 7.80
CA ILE A 59 3.10 1.57 6.89
C ILE A 59 4.47 2.18 6.50
N PRO A 60 4.79 2.30 5.21
CA PRO A 60 5.95 3.08 4.77
C PRO A 60 5.83 4.54 5.24
N VAL A 61 6.93 5.17 5.67
CA VAL A 61 6.89 6.52 6.25
C VAL A 61 6.33 7.55 5.27
N GLU A 62 6.65 7.39 3.98
CA GLU A 62 6.15 8.20 2.87
C GLU A 62 4.62 8.12 2.69
N ASP A 63 3.98 7.03 3.11
CA ASP A 63 2.54 6.80 2.96
C ASP A 63 1.72 7.31 4.17
N LEU A 64 2.37 7.61 5.32
CA LEU A 64 1.68 8.00 6.56
C LEU A 64 0.72 9.18 6.37
N ASN A 65 1.19 10.25 5.72
CA ASN A 65 0.39 11.47 5.53
C ASN A 65 -0.82 11.22 4.61
N LEU A 66 -0.62 10.45 3.54
CA LEU A 66 -1.66 10.08 2.59
C LEU A 66 -2.73 9.21 3.25
N ILE A 67 -2.32 8.16 3.97
CA ILE A 67 -3.25 7.28 4.69
C ILE A 67 -4.01 8.08 5.75
N SER A 68 -3.33 8.97 6.46
CA SER A 68 -3.96 9.86 7.45
C SER A 68 -5.05 10.73 6.83
N GLU A 69 -4.79 11.29 5.65
CA GLU A 69 -5.78 12.09 4.90
C GLU A 69 -6.96 11.24 4.43
N VAL A 70 -6.70 10.06 3.86
CA VAL A 70 -7.75 9.16 3.36
C VAL A 70 -8.62 8.66 4.51
N ILE A 71 -8.04 8.31 5.66
CA ILE A 71 -8.81 7.95 6.87
C ILE A 71 -9.71 9.11 7.30
N ARG A 72 -9.17 10.34 7.41
CA ARG A 72 -10.01 11.51 7.74
C ARG A 72 -11.18 11.70 6.77
N HIS A 73 -10.97 11.40 5.50
CA HIS A 73 -12.01 11.50 4.48
C HIS A 73 -13.03 10.35 4.52
N CYS A 74 -12.59 9.10 4.71
CA CYS A 74 -13.45 7.91 4.76
C CYS A 74 -14.20 7.78 6.10
N PHE A 75 -13.74 8.47 7.14
CA PHE A 75 -14.38 8.51 8.45
C PHE A 75 -14.72 9.95 8.86
N PRO A 76 -15.50 10.70 8.05
CA PRO A 76 -15.93 12.03 8.44
C PRO A 76 -16.96 11.86 9.56
N THR A 77 -16.81 12.59 10.65
CA THR A 77 -17.63 12.58 11.89
C THR A 77 -17.24 11.57 12.98
N GLY A 78 -17.20 12.06 14.24
CA GLY A 78 -17.42 11.21 15.41
C GLY A 78 -16.35 11.18 16.52
N GLY A 79 -15.60 12.25 16.75
CA GLY A 79 -14.76 12.36 17.96
C GLY A 79 -13.66 11.30 18.10
N ARG A 80 -13.25 10.66 16.98
CA ARG A 80 -12.16 9.68 16.98
C ARG A 80 -10.81 10.37 17.01
N ALA A 81 -9.89 9.78 17.75
CA ALA A 81 -8.50 10.17 17.67
C ALA A 81 -7.81 9.41 16.54
N LEU A 82 -7.24 10.13 15.58
CA LEU A 82 -6.29 9.57 14.63
C LEU A 82 -4.90 10.01 15.08
N THR A 83 -4.06 9.05 15.43
CA THR A 83 -2.68 9.34 15.83
C THR A 83 -1.68 8.77 14.83
N VAL A 84 -0.73 9.62 14.47
CA VAL A 84 0.29 9.37 13.46
C VAL A 84 1.59 9.98 13.97
N PRO A 85 2.73 9.27 13.90
CA PRO A 85 4.00 9.89 14.26
C PRO A 85 4.32 11.04 13.30
N GLY A 86 4.90 12.10 13.86
CA GLY A 86 5.35 13.24 13.05
C GLY A 86 6.47 12.84 12.10
N VAL A 87 6.33 13.23 10.84
CA VAL A 87 7.33 13.00 9.80
C VAL A 87 8.06 14.31 9.49
N SER A 88 9.38 14.30 9.55
CA SER A 88 10.27 15.40 9.12
C SER A 88 11.34 14.82 8.21
N ASP A 89 11.64 15.50 7.11
CA ASP A 89 12.71 15.10 6.17
C ASP A 89 12.57 13.65 5.68
N GLY A 90 11.31 13.21 5.48
CA GLY A 90 11.00 11.85 5.01
C GLY A 90 11.20 10.73 6.05
N ALA A 91 11.45 11.07 7.32
CA ALA A 91 11.69 10.10 8.38
C ALA A 91 10.87 10.41 9.65
N VAL A 92 10.65 9.39 10.47
CA VAL A 92 10.17 9.55 11.85
C VAL A 92 11.40 9.65 12.75
N SER A 93 11.63 10.84 13.33
CA SER A 93 12.73 11.01 14.29
C SER A 93 12.44 10.27 15.60
N LYS A 94 13.48 9.92 16.36
CA LYS A 94 13.32 9.35 17.72
C LYS A 94 12.44 10.22 18.62
N SER A 95 12.56 11.54 18.50
CA SER A 95 11.75 12.47 19.28
C SER A 95 10.26 12.44 18.88
N ALA A 96 9.97 12.22 17.59
CA ALA A 96 8.60 12.09 17.08
C ALA A 96 8.00 10.74 17.49
N GLU A 97 8.81 9.67 17.51
CA GLU A 97 8.42 8.36 18.04
C GLU A 97 8.05 8.44 19.53
N VAL A 98 8.89 9.03 20.38
CA VAL A 98 8.59 9.20 21.80
C VAL A 98 7.32 10.03 22.03
N LYS A 99 7.13 11.11 21.26
CA LYS A 99 5.90 11.92 21.33
C LYS A 99 4.67 11.13 20.90
N PHE A 100 4.79 10.32 19.84
CA PHE A 100 3.71 9.45 19.36
C PHE A 100 3.30 8.42 20.42
N LEU A 101 4.27 7.75 21.04
CA LEU A 101 4.01 6.77 22.09
C LEU A 101 3.37 7.41 23.32
N ARG A 102 3.85 8.57 23.77
CA ARG A 102 3.23 9.29 24.89
C ARG A 102 1.79 9.72 24.56
N ASN A 103 1.55 10.17 23.32
CA ASN A 103 0.22 10.54 22.88
C ASN A 103 -0.73 9.32 22.78
N LEU A 104 -0.23 8.11 22.52
CA LEU A 104 -1.05 6.90 22.65
C LEU A 104 -1.51 6.70 24.09
N ASP A 105 -0.62 6.88 25.06
CA ASP A 105 -0.95 6.78 26.48
C ASP A 105 -2.03 7.81 26.88
N GLU A 106 -1.88 9.06 26.45
CA GLU A 106 -2.86 10.13 26.72
C GLU A 106 -4.24 9.86 26.09
N ILE A 107 -4.27 9.31 24.87
CA ILE A 107 -5.53 9.04 24.18
C ILE A 107 -6.26 7.84 24.81
N MET A 108 -5.56 6.88 25.41
CA MET A 108 -6.21 5.76 26.10
C MET A 108 -7.12 6.21 27.25
N ASP A 109 -6.86 7.36 27.85
CA ASP A 109 -7.71 7.94 28.90
C ASP A 109 -9.06 8.45 28.35
N ALA A 110 -9.10 8.81 27.06
CA ALA A 110 -10.33 9.18 26.38
C ALA A 110 -10.96 7.93 25.78
N ILE A 111 -12.18 7.55 26.22
CA ILE A 111 -12.96 6.41 25.67
C ILE A 111 -13.41 6.68 24.21
N THR A 112 -12.76 7.61 23.51
CA THR A 112 -12.94 7.87 22.09
C THR A 112 -12.30 6.74 21.27
N PRO A 113 -12.88 6.37 20.12
CA PRO A 113 -12.26 5.36 19.27
C PRO A 113 -10.97 5.90 18.65
N VAL A 114 -9.93 5.06 18.59
CA VAL A 114 -8.57 5.42 18.16
C VAL A 114 -8.15 4.58 16.96
N ILE A 115 -7.66 5.25 15.92
CA ILE A 115 -6.87 4.60 14.87
C ILE A 115 -5.44 5.13 14.96
N ALA A 116 -4.49 4.23 15.14
CA ALA A 116 -3.07 4.55 15.24
C ALA A 116 -2.31 3.98 14.03
N LEU A 117 -1.54 4.84 13.36
CA LEU A 117 -0.71 4.44 12.22
C LEU A 117 0.69 4.10 12.69
N LEU A 118 1.09 2.83 12.51
CA LEU A 118 2.40 2.32 12.92
C LEU A 118 3.29 2.19 11.68
N PRO A 119 4.32 3.03 11.55
CA PRO A 119 5.27 2.89 10.48
C PRO A 119 6.13 1.63 10.65
N VAL A 120 6.70 1.17 9.54
CA VAL A 120 7.64 0.04 9.53
C VAL A 120 8.76 0.29 10.55
N GLY A 121 9.01 -0.71 11.40
CA GLY A 121 10.10 -0.69 12.39
C GLY A 121 9.75 -0.06 13.75
N LEU A 122 8.65 0.69 13.86
CA LEU A 122 8.18 1.21 15.15
C LEU A 122 7.47 0.09 15.92
N ARG A 123 7.87 -0.12 17.18
CA ARG A 123 7.28 -1.13 18.06
C ARG A 123 6.40 -0.48 19.11
N LEU A 124 5.24 -1.08 19.37
CA LEU A 124 4.35 -0.65 20.43
C LEU A 124 4.97 -0.89 21.82
N PRO A 125 4.55 -0.15 22.86
CA PRO A 125 4.81 -0.51 24.24
C PRO A 125 4.27 -1.90 24.57
N VAL A 126 4.96 -2.62 25.47
CA VAL A 126 4.65 -4.03 25.83
C VAL A 126 3.20 -4.21 26.28
N HIS A 127 2.64 -3.25 27.02
CA HIS A 127 1.26 -3.33 27.50
C HIS A 127 0.23 -3.27 26.35
N LEU A 128 0.51 -2.56 25.26
CA LEU A 128 -0.33 -2.54 24.06
C LEU A 128 -0.13 -3.78 23.17
N GLN A 129 1.07 -4.36 23.18
CA GLN A 129 1.33 -5.61 22.46
C GLN A 129 0.52 -6.79 23.03
N HIS A 130 0.28 -6.81 24.35
CA HIS A 130 -0.42 -7.90 25.02
C HIS A 130 -1.93 -7.67 25.20
N ALA A 131 -2.47 -6.50 24.80
CA ALA A 131 -3.86 -6.12 25.06
C ALA A 131 -4.89 -6.67 24.05
N ASP A 132 -4.49 -7.62 23.18
CA ASP A 132 -5.31 -8.19 22.10
C ASP A 132 -6.02 -7.11 21.24
N ILE A 133 -5.30 -6.01 20.97
CA ILE A 133 -5.82 -4.89 20.21
C ILE A 133 -5.80 -5.25 18.71
N PRO A 134 -6.92 -5.07 17.98
CA PRO A 134 -6.95 -5.31 16.54
C PRO A 134 -5.85 -4.56 15.79
N ALA A 135 -5.03 -5.31 15.06
CA ALA A 135 -3.97 -4.79 14.20
C ALA A 135 -4.17 -5.28 12.76
N PHE A 136 -4.25 -4.35 11.81
CA PHE A 136 -4.42 -4.66 10.40
C PHE A 136 -3.21 -4.14 9.61
N ARG A 137 -2.56 -5.03 8.86
CA ARG A 137 -1.53 -4.64 7.91
C ARG A 137 -2.20 -4.02 6.68
N LEU A 138 -1.68 -2.90 6.20
CA LEU A 138 -2.10 -2.38 4.89
C LEU A 138 -1.62 -3.34 3.79
N PRO A 139 -2.53 -3.97 3.02
CA PRO A 139 -2.12 -4.98 2.05
C PRO A 139 -1.28 -4.36 0.93
N PRO A 140 -0.33 -5.12 0.36
CA PRO A 140 0.33 -4.73 -0.88
C PRO A 140 -0.69 -4.68 -2.03
N ILE A 141 -0.28 -4.12 -3.17
CA ILE A 141 -1.15 -4.05 -4.36
C ILE A 141 -1.36 -5.47 -4.89
N SER A 142 -2.61 -5.83 -5.16
CA SER A 142 -3.05 -7.11 -5.72
C SER A 142 -4.02 -6.90 -6.88
N ALA A 143 -4.31 -7.97 -7.61
CA ALA A 143 -5.30 -7.97 -8.67
C ALA A 143 -6.67 -7.49 -8.16
N ASP A 144 -7.10 -7.97 -6.99
CA ASP A 144 -8.39 -7.58 -6.39
C ASP A 144 -8.44 -6.09 -6.05
N ILE A 145 -7.35 -5.53 -5.53
CA ILE A 145 -7.25 -4.09 -5.24
C ILE A 145 -7.30 -3.28 -6.53
N LEU A 146 -6.62 -3.72 -7.59
CA LEU A 146 -6.63 -3.02 -8.88
C LEU A 146 -8.01 -3.09 -9.54
N ILE A 147 -8.65 -4.27 -9.54
CA ILE A 147 -10.00 -4.46 -10.08
C ILE A 147 -11.01 -3.60 -9.32
N ALA A 148 -10.99 -3.63 -7.98
CA ALA A 148 -11.85 -2.79 -7.16
C ALA A 148 -11.61 -1.29 -7.40
N HIS A 149 -10.35 -0.89 -7.61
CA HIS A 149 -10.03 0.49 -7.97
C HIS A 149 -10.59 0.89 -9.35
N LEU A 150 -10.51 0.00 -10.34
CA LEU A 150 -11.05 0.24 -11.69
C LEU A 150 -12.59 0.32 -11.67
N HIS A 151 -13.26 -0.52 -10.86
CA HIS A 151 -14.72 -0.45 -10.61
C HIS A 151 -15.13 0.87 -9.96
N ALA A 152 -14.29 1.44 -9.10
CA ALA A 152 -14.56 2.74 -8.48
C ALA A 152 -14.23 3.94 -9.39
N GLY A 153 -13.67 3.69 -10.58
CA GLY A 153 -13.08 4.71 -11.45
C GLY A 153 -13.77 4.89 -12.79
N GLN A 154 -13.12 5.68 -13.66
CA GLN A 154 -13.66 6.06 -14.97
C GLN A 154 -13.78 4.89 -15.97
N LEU A 155 -13.05 3.79 -15.73
CA LEU A 155 -13.08 2.62 -16.59
C LEU A 155 -14.13 1.58 -16.14
N SER A 156 -14.94 1.88 -15.12
CA SER A 156 -15.92 0.94 -14.57
C SER A 156 -16.89 0.40 -15.63
N GLU A 157 -17.36 1.24 -16.54
CA GLU A 157 -18.30 0.83 -17.59
C GLU A 157 -17.66 -0.08 -18.64
N LEU A 158 -16.32 -0.06 -18.75
CA LEU A 158 -15.56 -0.89 -19.68
C LEU A 158 -15.20 -2.27 -19.09
N LEU A 159 -15.41 -2.48 -17.79
CA LEU A 159 -15.17 -3.75 -17.10
C LEU A 159 -16.31 -4.76 -17.31
N THR A 160 -16.45 -5.25 -18.54
CA THR A 160 -17.51 -6.22 -18.89
C THR A 160 -17.13 -7.68 -18.61
N ASP A 161 -15.84 -8.01 -18.60
CA ASP A 161 -15.31 -9.36 -18.35
C ASP A 161 -14.18 -9.32 -17.31
N GLU A 162 -14.57 -9.26 -16.03
CA GLU A 162 -13.65 -9.28 -14.90
C GLU A 162 -12.79 -10.56 -14.84
N PRO A 163 -13.32 -11.79 -15.08
CA PRO A 163 -12.51 -12.99 -15.15
C PRO A 163 -11.42 -12.96 -16.22
N ALA A 164 -11.67 -12.37 -17.39
CA ALA A 164 -10.65 -12.17 -18.41
C ALA A 164 -9.61 -11.13 -17.99
N LEU A 165 -10.04 -10.02 -17.38
CA LEU A 165 -9.11 -9.01 -16.85
C LEU A 165 -8.18 -9.63 -15.80
N ARG A 166 -8.73 -10.38 -14.82
CA ARG A 166 -7.93 -11.04 -13.78
C ARG A 166 -6.87 -11.96 -14.37
N ARG A 167 -7.19 -12.73 -15.42
CA ARG A 167 -6.23 -13.61 -16.12
C ARG A 167 -5.17 -12.83 -16.90
N ALA A 168 -5.45 -11.60 -17.31
CA ALA A 168 -4.54 -10.76 -18.06
C ALA A 168 -3.58 -9.94 -17.17
N LEU A 169 -3.92 -9.75 -15.89
CA LEU A 169 -3.08 -9.05 -14.92
C LEU A 169 -1.83 -9.85 -14.55
N PRO A 170 -0.72 -9.19 -14.18
CA PRO A 170 0.43 -9.86 -13.57
C PRO A 170 0.05 -10.60 -12.28
N ASP A 171 0.81 -11.64 -11.93
CA ASP A 171 0.64 -12.36 -10.67
C ASP A 171 0.73 -11.42 -9.46
N ASP A 172 -0.03 -11.71 -8.41
CA ASP A 172 -0.03 -10.93 -7.17
C ASP A 172 1.37 -10.80 -6.53
N ALA A 173 2.25 -11.79 -6.71
CA ALA A 173 3.64 -11.71 -6.24
C ALA A 173 4.48 -10.62 -6.95
N LEU A 174 4.11 -10.28 -8.18
CA LEU A 174 4.70 -9.18 -8.94
C LEU A 174 4.00 -7.86 -8.65
N LEU A 175 2.66 -7.87 -8.59
CA LEU A 175 1.87 -6.69 -8.23
C LEU A 175 2.22 -6.16 -6.83
N ALA A 176 2.50 -7.06 -5.89
CA ALA A 176 2.89 -6.71 -4.53
C ALA A 176 4.23 -5.96 -4.43
N ARG A 177 5.03 -5.93 -5.51
CA ARG A 177 6.29 -5.19 -5.59
C ARG A 177 6.10 -3.76 -6.10
N LEU A 178 4.92 -3.43 -6.62
CA LEU A 178 4.63 -2.11 -7.14
C LEU A 178 4.53 -1.11 -6.00
N ASP A 179 5.21 0.01 -6.15
CA ASP A 179 4.89 1.20 -5.36
C ASP A 179 3.61 1.88 -5.90
N SER A 180 3.04 2.77 -5.09
CA SER A 180 1.83 3.49 -5.48
C SER A 180 2.01 4.33 -6.76
N SER A 181 3.19 4.90 -7.02
CA SER A 181 3.45 5.71 -8.22
C SER A 181 3.50 4.87 -9.49
N GLN A 182 4.11 3.70 -9.44
CA GLN A 182 4.15 2.72 -10.52
C GLN A 182 2.75 2.23 -10.90
N ALA A 183 1.94 1.85 -9.90
CA ALA A 183 0.55 1.46 -10.14
C ALA A 183 -0.25 2.60 -10.78
N LEU A 184 -0.09 3.83 -10.29
CA LEU A 184 -0.79 4.99 -10.85
C LEU A 184 -0.37 5.30 -12.28
N ALA A 185 0.90 5.13 -12.64
CA ALA A 185 1.37 5.33 -14.02
C ALA A 185 0.63 4.39 -15.00
N ALA A 186 0.35 3.16 -14.58
CA ALA A 186 -0.47 2.23 -15.34
C ALA A 186 -1.96 2.65 -15.36
N LEU A 187 -2.52 2.98 -14.20
CA LEU A 187 -3.94 3.34 -14.04
C LEU A 187 -4.35 4.66 -14.72
N ARG A 188 -3.39 5.53 -15.09
CA ARG A 188 -3.67 6.73 -15.90
C ARG A 188 -3.94 6.44 -17.38
N ALA A 189 -3.96 5.18 -17.80
CA ALA A 189 -4.28 4.83 -19.18
C ALA A 189 -5.76 5.07 -19.51
N PRO A 190 -6.10 5.38 -20.78
CA PRO A 190 -7.47 5.68 -21.18
C PRO A 190 -8.35 4.43 -21.34
N ASP A 191 -7.77 3.23 -21.34
CA ASP A 191 -8.46 1.97 -21.60
C ASP A 191 -7.81 0.80 -20.85
N LEU A 192 -8.58 -0.28 -20.64
CA LEU A 192 -8.16 -1.46 -19.87
C LEU A 192 -6.97 -2.19 -20.52
N HIS A 193 -6.92 -2.28 -21.85
CA HIS A 193 -5.83 -2.96 -22.54
C HIS A 193 -4.50 -2.25 -22.26
N THR A 194 -4.48 -0.91 -22.31
CA THR A 194 -3.31 -0.11 -21.99
C THR A 194 -2.94 -0.18 -20.51
N VAL A 195 -3.91 -0.27 -19.58
CA VAL A 195 -3.62 -0.52 -18.15
C VAL A 195 -2.86 -1.83 -18.00
N VAL A 196 -3.39 -2.93 -18.53
CA VAL A 196 -2.76 -4.26 -18.44
C VAL A 196 -1.37 -4.25 -19.08
N LYS A 197 -1.25 -3.70 -20.28
CA LYS A 197 0.04 -3.59 -20.99
C LYS A 197 1.09 -2.85 -20.16
N ARG A 198 0.72 -1.75 -19.50
CA ARG A 198 1.63 -0.99 -18.63
C ARG A 198 1.99 -1.74 -17.36
N LEU A 199 1.02 -2.40 -16.71
CA LEU A 199 1.30 -3.23 -15.54
C LEU A 199 2.27 -4.36 -15.88
N LEU A 200 2.08 -5.05 -17.00
CA LEU A 200 3.00 -6.07 -17.50
C LEU A 200 4.39 -5.47 -17.76
N ALA A 201 4.47 -4.33 -18.44
CA ALA A 201 5.76 -3.69 -18.72
C ALA A 201 6.53 -3.28 -17.45
N ILE A 202 5.84 -2.83 -16.41
CA ILE A 202 6.45 -2.40 -15.13
C ILE A 202 6.85 -3.62 -14.28
N THR A 203 6.04 -4.69 -14.31
CA THR A 203 6.27 -5.89 -13.50
C THR A 203 7.19 -6.92 -14.16
N THR A 204 7.35 -6.85 -15.47
CA THR A 204 8.33 -7.65 -16.20
C THR A 204 9.71 -7.16 -15.78
N PRO A 205 10.59 -8.04 -15.25
CA PRO A 205 11.97 -7.67 -15.01
C PRO A 205 12.52 -7.10 -16.31
N ALA A 206 13.11 -5.90 -16.27
CA ALA A 206 13.95 -5.45 -17.37
C ALA A 206 14.91 -6.61 -17.67
N ALA A 207 15.04 -7.00 -18.93
CA ALA A 207 16.07 -7.96 -19.32
C ALA A 207 17.37 -7.44 -18.72
N ALA A 208 17.88 -8.14 -17.69
CA ALA A 208 19.10 -7.73 -17.06
C ALA A 208 20.15 -7.79 -18.16
N ASP A 209 20.90 -6.70 -18.34
CA ASP A 209 22.00 -6.63 -19.30
C ASP A 209 23.22 -7.43 -18.76
N GLY A 210 22.96 -8.66 -18.28
CA GLY A 210 23.91 -9.50 -17.58
C GLY A 210 23.31 -10.85 -17.19
N PRO A 211 24.16 -11.88 -17.03
CA PRO A 211 23.73 -13.24 -16.68
C PRO A 211 23.13 -13.29 -15.28
N ARG A 212 22.09 -14.11 -15.10
CA ARG A 212 21.55 -14.39 -13.76
C ARG A 212 22.52 -15.25 -12.97
N LEU A 213 22.48 -15.12 -11.64
CA LEU A 213 23.28 -15.95 -10.74
C LEU A 213 22.92 -17.46 -10.87
N GLU A 214 21.68 -17.75 -11.24
CA GLU A 214 21.22 -19.12 -11.55
C GLU A 214 21.84 -19.68 -12.84
N GLU A 215 22.17 -18.81 -13.80
CA GLU A 215 22.75 -19.16 -15.10
C GLU A 215 24.27 -19.34 -15.03
N MET A 216 24.90 -18.87 -13.94
CA MET A 216 26.33 -19.09 -13.70
C MET A 216 26.60 -20.57 -13.37
N THR A 217 27.44 -21.20 -14.20
CA THR A 217 27.88 -22.59 -14.00
C THR A 217 29.09 -22.65 -13.06
N GLY A 218 29.04 -23.55 -12.08
CA GLY A 218 30.12 -23.77 -11.12
C GLY A 218 29.63 -23.97 -9.69
N SER A 219 30.56 -24.33 -8.79
CA SER A 219 30.34 -24.49 -7.35
C SER A 219 31.45 -23.81 -6.53
N GLY A 220 32.13 -22.83 -7.15
CA GLY A 220 33.23 -22.12 -6.51
C GLY A 220 32.77 -21.32 -5.28
N PRO A 221 33.67 -21.06 -4.31
CA PRO A 221 33.33 -20.37 -3.06
C PRO A 221 32.63 -19.03 -3.27
N ALA A 222 33.01 -18.28 -4.31
CA ALA A 222 32.38 -17.02 -4.68
C ALA A 222 30.90 -17.18 -5.06
N LEU A 223 30.59 -18.14 -5.94
CA LEU A 223 29.21 -18.37 -6.40
C LEU A 223 28.33 -18.90 -5.27
N THR A 224 28.87 -19.76 -4.40
CA THR A 224 28.18 -20.20 -3.19
C THR A 224 27.89 -19.05 -2.23
N ALA A 225 28.85 -18.14 -2.02
CA ALA A 225 28.66 -16.96 -1.17
C ALA A 225 27.60 -16.01 -1.76
N ALA A 226 27.63 -15.79 -3.08
CA ALA A 226 26.64 -14.97 -3.77
C ALA A 226 25.22 -15.56 -3.66
N ARG A 227 25.06 -16.88 -3.82
CA ARG A 227 23.75 -17.55 -3.67
C ARG A 227 23.20 -17.41 -2.26
N ARG A 228 24.05 -17.63 -1.24
CA ARG A 228 23.68 -17.43 0.17
C ARG A 228 23.23 -15.99 0.46
N LEU A 229 23.92 -15.00 -0.09
CA LEU A 229 23.52 -13.60 0.05
C LEU A 229 22.12 -13.31 -0.53
N VAL A 230 21.81 -13.90 -1.69
CA VAL A 230 20.48 -13.77 -2.29
C VAL A 230 19.42 -14.46 -1.42
N ASP A 231 19.71 -15.66 -0.91
CA ASP A 231 18.81 -16.40 -0.02
C ASP A 231 18.53 -15.62 1.28
N ASP A 232 19.57 -15.05 1.90
CA ASP A 232 19.46 -14.21 3.09
C ASP A 232 18.61 -12.96 2.82
N LEU A 233 18.84 -12.27 1.69
CA LEU A 233 18.03 -11.12 1.27
C LEU A 233 16.55 -11.49 1.10
N LEU A 234 16.26 -12.65 0.52
CA LEU A 234 14.89 -13.13 0.36
C LEU A 234 14.25 -13.52 1.70
N ALA A 235 15.01 -14.16 2.59
CA ALA A 235 14.55 -14.49 3.94
C ALA A 235 14.28 -13.24 4.78
N TRP A 236 15.13 -12.22 4.68
CA TRP A 236 14.93 -10.93 5.34
C TRP A 236 13.68 -10.23 4.81
N LYS A 237 13.50 -10.19 3.49
CA LYS A 237 12.29 -9.61 2.87
C LYS A 237 11.00 -10.31 3.33
N LYS A 238 11.08 -11.61 3.65
CA LYS A 238 9.97 -12.40 4.23
C LYS A 238 9.82 -12.25 5.75
N GLY A 239 10.69 -11.48 6.41
CA GLY A 239 10.71 -11.31 7.87
C GLY A 239 11.17 -12.55 8.63
N GLN A 240 11.84 -13.50 7.96
CA GLN A 240 12.30 -14.77 8.56
C GLN A 240 13.63 -14.61 9.29
N ILE A 241 14.45 -13.65 8.87
CA ILE A 241 15.72 -13.29 9.53
C ILE A 241 15.74 -11.80 9.86
N SER A 242 16.45 -11.44 10.91
CA SER A 242 16.64 -10.04 11.28
C SER A 242 17.67 -9.36 10.39
N TRP A 243 17.61 -8.02 10.29
CA TRP A 243 18.62 -7.25 9.56
C TRP A 243 20.05 -7.47 10.09
N GLN A 244 20.20 -7.84 11.37
CA GLN A 244 21.49 -8.10 11.99
C GLN A 244 22.11 -9.44 11.55
N GLU A 245 21.28 -10.39 11.11
CA GLU A 245 21.67 -11.72 10.65
C GLU A 245 22.08 -11.74 9.16
N LEU A 246 21.74 -10.69 8.41
CA LEU A 246 22.01 -10.60 6.98
C LEU A 246 23.49 -10.23 6.70
N SER A 247 24.13 -10.96 5.80
CA SER A 247 25.46 -10.64 5.31
C SER A 247 25.44 -9.34 4.48
N ARG A 248 26.10 -8.28 4.96
CA ARG A 248 25.97 -6.89 4.44
C ARG A 248 26.93 -6.53 3.30
N SER A 249 27.96 -7.34 3.07
CA SER A 249 28.94 -7.11 2.03
C SER A 249 29.61 -8.41 1.61
N ALA A 250 30.02 -8.48 0.34
CA ALA A 250 30.93 -9.49 -0.17
C ALA A 250 32.01 -8.80 -1.00
N LEU A 251 33.23 -9.33 -0.89
CA LEU A 251 34.38 -8.91 -1.69
C LEU A 251 34.77 -10.06 -2.60
N PHE A 252 34.59 -9.88 -3.91
CA PHE A 252 35.06 -10.82 -4.92
C PHE A 252 36.43 -10.39 -5.42
N PHE A 253 37.44 -11.26 -5.27
CA PHE A 253 38.80 -11.01 -5.75
C PHE A 253 39.22 -12.12 -6.71
N GLY A 254 39.98 -11.77 -7.75
CA GLY A 254 40.46 -12.70 -8.76
C GLY A 254 40.92 -12.01 -10.05
N PRO A 255 41.60 -12.74 -10.95
CA PRO A 255 42.09 -12.22 -12.24
C PRO A 255 41.02 -11.48 -13.05
N SER A 256 41.40 -10.53 -13.92
CA SER A 256 40.44 -9.85 -14.81
C SER A 256 39.69 -10.86 -15.70
N GLY A 257 38.39 -10.63 -15.94
CA GLY A 257 37.57 -11.51 -16.81
C GLY A 257 36.92 -12.71 -16.13
N THR A 258 37.05 -12.89 -14.81
CA THR A 258 36.45 -14.02 -14.07
C THR A 258 34.99 -13.80 -13.63
N GLY A 259 34.26 -12.86 -14.25
CA GLY A 259 32.85 -12.59 -13.92
C GLY A 259 32.61 -12.08 -12.48
N LYS A 260 33.46 -11.15 -12.00
CA LYS A 260 33.28 -10.48 -10.69
C LYS A 260 32.25 -9.34 -10.73
N THR A 261 31.93 -8.85 -11.93
CA THR A 261 31.00 -7.76 -12.22
C THR A 261 29.78 -8.39 -12.88
#